data_AF-I4W4H5-F1
#
_entry.id   AF-I4W4H5-F1
#
_cell.length_a   1.000
_cell.length_b   1.000
_cell.length_c   1.000
_cell.angle_alpha   90.00
_cell.angle_beta   90.00
_cell.angle_gamma   90.00
#
_symmetry.space_group_name_H-M   'P 1'
#
loop_
_entity.id
_entity.type
_entity.pdbx_description
1 polymer ?
#
loop_
_entity_poly.entity_id
_entity_poly.type
_entity_poly.pdbx_seq_one_letter_code
_entity_poly.pdbx_strand_id
1 'polypeptide(L)'
;MLSLDGALSWEGQRHIPPGEQIVIEPSLLPTDKSIGVPGKTTDTRDGKVYSTVLIEGKEWFSQNYAFDHPGSSAPGNSVSQIAANGRIYPYNLASQLAPNGWRLPTEADVLALLSLYKDPIDDLLAGGKSGLNITLPGCRDFAGGFGGIGNSCLIWTSTVGSPWRDVTGKAHPTQKYLAFDLQKKSVYIEEFVGAQWNSVRYVRQT
;
A
#
# COMPACT_ATOMS: atom_id res chain seq x y z
N MET A 1 25.22 25.19 -57.64
CA MET A 1 26.52 24.62 -58.09
C MET A 1 26.50 23.14 -57.73
N LEU A 2 26.65 22.26 -58.72
CA LEU A 2 26.67 20.80 -58.57
C LEU A 2 28.10 20.36 -58.19
N SER A 3 28.26 19.51 -57.17
CA SER A 3 29.52 18.77 -56.94
C SER A 3 29.52 17.48 -57.77
N LEU A 4 30.71 17.08 -58.19
CA LEU A 4 30.95 16.07 -59.22
C LEU A 4 31.30 14.68 -58.66
N ASP A 5 31.02 14.44 -57.38
CA ASP A 5 31.50 13.27 -56.62
C ASP A 5 30.42 12.51 -55.84
N GLY A 6 29.16 12.91 -55.91
CA GLY A 6 28.05 12.11 -55.36
C GLY A 6 28.06 11.93 -53.83
N ALA A 7 28.89 12.67 -53.09
CA ALA A 7 28.86 12.70 -51.65
C ALA A 7 28.01 13.88 -51.17
N LEU A 8 26.77 13.61 -50.77
CA LEU A 8 26.01 14.55 -49.93
C LEU A 8 26.67 14.56 -48.53
N SER A 9 27.67 15.42 -48.33
CA SER A 9 28.15 15.75 -46.99
C SER A 9 27.26 16.85 -46.39
N TRP A 10 26.48 16.48 -45.39
CA TRP A 10 25.79 17.45 -44.54
C TRP A 10 26.79 18.04 -43.55
N GLU A 11 27.49 19.13 -43.91
CA GLU A 11 28.20 19.96 -42.93
C GLU A 11 27.20 20.85 -42.18
N GLY A 12 26.44 20.20 -41.32
CA GLY A 12 25.58 20.85 -40.34
C GLY A 12 25.84 20.18 -39.00
N GLN A 13 27.00 20.45 -38.39
CA GLN A 13 27.13 20.22 -36.96
C GLN A 13 26.07 21.08 -36.28
N ARG A 14 24.95 20.47 -35.85
CA ARG A 14 24.07 21.09 -34.86
C ARG A 14 24.90 21.27 -33.60
N HIS A 15 25.55 22.40 -33.47
CA HIS A 15 26.18 22.84 -32.25
C HIS A 15 25.04 23.21 -31.31
N ILE A 16 24.70 22.32 -30.39
CA ILE A 16 23.75 22.62 -29.31
C ILE A 16 24.59 23.30 -28.21
N PRO A 17 24.37 24.58 -27.89
CA PRO A 17 25.12 25.26 -26.85
C PRO A 17 24.99 24.53 -25.51
N PRO A 18 26.08 24.37 -24.73
CA PRO A 18 26.01 23.87 -23.37
C PRO A 18 25.07 24.74 -22.54
N GLY A 19 23.96 24.16 -22.03
CA GLY A 19 22.95 24.87 -21.24
C GLY A 19 21.60 25.11 -21.94
N GLU A 20 21.46 24.82 -23.23
CA GLU A 20 20.19 24.91 -23.97
C GLU A 20 19.45 23.57 -24.12
N GLN A 21 20.03 22.47 -23.63
CA GLN A 21 19.34 21.19 -23.54
C GLN A 21 18.42 21.17 -22.33
N ILE A 22 17.11 21.29 -22.58
CA ILE A 22 16.11 20.85 -21.61
C ILE A 22 16.01 19.33 -21.75
N VAL A 23 16.57 18.61 -20.80
CA VAL A 23 16.27 17.19 -20.62
C VAL A 23 14.82 17.13 -20.13
N ILE A 24 13.89 16.95 -21.06
CA ILE A 24 12.52 16.60 -20.71
C ILE A 24 12.61 15.14 -20.29
N GLU A 25 12.76 14.86 -19.00
CA GLU A 25 12.54 13.49 -18.53
C GLU A 25 11.06 13.20 -18.74
N PRO A 26 10.68 12.30 -19.67
CA PRO A 26 9.29 11.95 -19.82
C PRO A 26 8.89 11.21 -18.55
N SER A 27 8.28 11.90 -17.59
CA SER A 27 7.52 11.22 -16.55
C SER A 27 6.31 10.63 -17.27
N LEU A 28 6.45 9.39 -17.73
CA LEU A 28 5.33 8.58 -18.16
C LEU A 28 4.53 8.21 -16.90
N LEU A 29 3.94 9.21 -16.24
CA LEU A 29 2.84 8.95 -15.35
C LEU A 29 1.77 8.29 -16.23
N PRO A 30 1.28 7.10 -15.86
CA PRO A 30 0.15 6.50 -16.55
C PRO A 30 -0.95 7.56 -16.70
N THR A 31 -1.44 7.79 -17.91
CA THR A 31 -2.59 8.66 -18.13
C THR A 31 -3.82 8.16 -17.35
N ASP A 32 -3.83 6.85 -17.07
CA ASP A 32 -4.78 6.20 -16.18
C ASP A 32 -4.29 6.25 -14.71
N LYS A 33 -4.93 7.10 -13.92
CA LYS A 33 -4.68 7.25 -12.48
C LYS A 33 -4.93 5.97 -11.67
N SER A 34 -5.62 4.99 -12.24
CA SER A 34 -5.92 3.71 -11.60
C SER A 34 -4.77 2.69 -11.74
N ILE A 35 -3.80 2.93 -12.62
CA ILE A 35 -2.62 2.08 -12.79
C ILE A 35 -1.49 2.64 -11.93
N GLY A 36 -1.05 1.84 -10.95
CA GLY A 36 0.02 2.23 -10.07
C GLY A 36 1.41 2.06 -10.70
N VAL A 37 2.32 2.99 -10.39
CA VAL A 37 3.71 2.91 -10.83
C VAL A 37 4.53 2.12 -9.79
N PRO A 38 5.20 1.01 -10.16
CA PRO A 38 5.91 0.18 -9.20
C PRO A 38 7.15 0.89 -8.65
N GLY A 39 7.42 0.67 -7.37
CA GLY A 39 8.59 1.17 -6.66
C GLY A 39 9.11 0.16 -5.64
N LYS A 40 10.15 0.55 -4.89
CA LYS A 40 10.69 -0.22 -3.78
C LYS A 40 11.16 0.71 -2.67
N THR A 41 11.05 0.25 -1.43
CA THR A 41 11.62 0.91 -0.24
C THR A 41 12.31 -0.12 0.63
N THR A 42 13.34 0.29 1.37
CA THR A 42 14.04 -0.59 2.32
C THR A 42 13.76 -0.13 3.74
N ASP A 43 13.34 -1.05 4.61
CA ASP A 43 13.27 -0.79 6.05
C ASP A 43 14.69 -0.94 6.62
N THR A 44 15.26 0.16 7.11
CA THR A 44 16.65 0.19 7.58
C THR A 44 16.86 -0.60 8.87
N ARG A 45 15.79 -0.96 9.59
CA ARG A 45 15.86 -1.66 10.88
C ARG A 45 16.14 -3.15 10.71
N ASP A 46 15.66 -3.77 9.63
CA ASP A 46 15.85 -5.20 9.34
C ASP A 46 16.47 -5.46 7.95
N GLY A 47 16.70 -4.41 7.14
CA GLY A 47 17.25 -4.51 5.79
C GLY A 47 16.25 -5.05 4.76
N LYS A 48 14.97 -5.21 5.13
CA LYS A 48 13.96 -5.82 4.27
C LYS A 48 13.51 -4.84 3.19
N VAL A 49 13.55 -5.30 1.95
CA VAL A 49 13.05 -4.55 0.80
C VAL A 49 11.57 -4.84 0.62
N TYR A 50 10.77 -3.78 0.63
CA TYR A 50 9.34 -3.80 0.35
C TYR A 50 9.04 -3.25 -1.02
N SER A 51 8.23 -3.96 -1.79
CA SER A 51 7.63 -3.42 -3.01
C SER A 51 6.63 -2.33 -2.65
N THR A 52 6.64 -1.25 -3.44
CA THR A 52 5.73 -0.12 -3.30
C THR A 52 5.02 0.14 -4.62
N VAL A 53 3.98 0.96 -4.57
CA VAL A 53 3.25 1.42 -5.74
C VAL A 53 2.81 2.87 -5.55
N LEU A 54 3.10 3.72 -6.52
CA LEU A 54 2.66 5.12 -6.56
C LEU A 54 1.32 5.19 -7.30
N ILE A 55 0.27 5.60 -6.57
CA ILE A 55 -1.09 5.78 -7.10
C ILE A 55 -1.53 7.20 -6.72
N GLU A 56 -1.83 8.03 -7.72
CA GLU A 56 -2.38 9.38 -7.53
C GLU A 56 -1.56 10.24 -6.53
N GLY A 57 -0.22 10.22 -6.66
CA GLY A 57 0.68 11.02 -5.79
C GLY A 57 0.83 10.50 -4.35
N LYS A 58 0.33 9.29 -4.06
CA LYS A 58 0.58 8.59 -2.80
C LYS A 58 1.31 7.29 -3.08
N GLU A 59 2.39 7.07 -2.35
CA GLU A 59 3.12 5.82 -2.44
C GLU A 59 2.65 4.87 -1.34
N TRP A 60 2.27 3.67 -1.74
CA TRP A 60 1.71 2.62 -0.89
C TRP A 60 2.61 1.40 -0.86
N PHE A 61 2.58 0.66 0.24
CA PHE A 61 3.13 -0.70 0.25
C PHE A 61 2.27 -1.60 -0.65
N SER A 62 2.90 -2.22 -1.66
CA SER A 62 2.24 -3.19 -2.55
C SER A 62 2.32 -4.63 -2.01
N GLN A 63 2.91 -4.82 -0.83
CA GLN A 63 2.85 -6.07 -0.08
C GLN A 63 2.57 -5.79 1.40
N ASN A 64 2.06 -6.79 2.13
CA ASN A 64 1.79 -6.62 3.55
C ASN A 64 3.10 -6.45 4.34
N TYR A 65 3.07 -5.59 5.36
CA TYR A 65 4.19 -5.42 6.26
C TYR A 65 4.51 -6.72 7.00
N ALA A 66 5.80 -6.95 7.25
CA ALA A 66 6.30 -8.26 7.66
C ALA A 66 7.60 -8.16 8.45
N PHE A 67 7.75 -7.09 9.23
CA PHE A 67 8.81 -6.90 10.21
C PHE A 67 8.59 -7.81 11.42
N ASP A 68 9.62 -8.55 11.82
CA ASP A 68 9.51 -9.46 12.95
C ASP A 68 9.55 -8.70 14.27
N HIS A 69 8.45 -8.78 15.04
CA HIS A 69 8.35 -8.16 16.35
C HIS A 69 7.64 -9.11 17.33
N PRO A 70 8.01 -9.18 18.62
CA PRO A 70 7.40 -10.06 19.63
C PRO A 70 5.89 -9.90 19.85
N GLY A 71 5.26 -8.86 19.30
CA GLY A 71 3.80 -8.65 19.32
C GLY A 71 3.09 -8.93 18.00
N SER A 72 3.83 -9.26 16.94
CA SER A 72 3.29 -9.64 15.64
C SER A 72 2.90 -11.12 15.61
N SER A 73 2.03 -11.52 14.70
CA SER A 73 1.65 -12.92 14.51
C SER A 73 1.72 -13.31 13.03
N ALA A 74 1.99 -14.60 12.79
CA ALA A 74 1.87 -15.19 11.47
C ALA A 74 0.39 -15.46 11.16
N PRO A 75 -0.10 -15.18 9.95
CA PRO A 75 -1.45 -15.55 9.55
C PRO A 75 -1.72 -17.04 9.78
N GLY A 76 -2.80 -17.38 10.47
CA GLY A 76 -3.17 -18.75 10.81
C GLY A 76 -2.15 -19.53 11.65
N ASN A 77 -1.30 -18.84 12.43
CA ASN A 77 -0.14 -19.43 13.13
C ASN A 77 0.83 -20.19 12.20
N SER A 78 0.84 -19.85 10.91
CA SER A 78 1.62 -20.57 9.90
C SER A 78 2.76 -19.70 9.38
N VAL A 79 3.99 -20.02 9.75
CA VAL A 79 5.20 -19.28 9.32
C VAL A 79 5.35 -19.28 7.80
N SER A 80 4.92 -20.34 7.12
CA SER A 80 4.96 -20.41 5.64
C SER A 80 4.05 -19.38 4.97
N GLN A 81 3.01 -18.92 5.65
CA GLN A 81 2.11 -17.87 5.14
C GLN A 81 2.76 -16.49 5.14
N ILE A 82 3.81 -16.26 5.94
CA ILE A 82 4.43 -14.92 6.10
C ILE A 82 5.00 -14.41 4.77
N ALA A 83 5.57 -15.29 3.95
CA ALA A 83 6.17 -14.89 2.68
C ALA A 83 5.13 -14.32 1.70
N ALA A 84 3.94 -14.90 1.66
CA ALA A 84 2.86 -14.48 0.77
C ALA A 84 2.00 -13.36 1.38
N ASN A 85 1.75 -13.43 2.69
CA ASN A 85 0.71 -12.64 3.36
C ASN A 85 1.25 -11.63 4.38
N GLY A 86 2.56 -11.59 4.58
CA GLY A 86 3.18 -10.78 5.62
C GLY A 86 2.78 -11.23 7.03
N ARG A 87 2.88 -10.31 7.99
CA ARG A 87 2.47 -10.55 9.38
C ARG A 87 1.25 -9.68 9.70
N ILE A 88 0.55 -10.07 10.76
CA ILE A 88 -0.56 -9.31 11.33
C ILE A 88 -0.12 -8.69 12.66
N TYR A 89 -0.61 -7.49 12.96
CA TYR A 89 -0.15 -6.66 14.06
C TYR A 89 -1.34 -6.10 14.84
N PRO A 90 -1.22 -5.94 16.16
CA PRO A 90 -2.17 -5.15 16.93
C PRO A 90 -1.98 -3.67 16.58
N TYR A 91 -3.05 -2.88 16.70
CA TYR A 91 -3.06 -1.48 16.26
C TYR A 91 -1.94 -0.62 16.86
N ASN A 92 -1.72 -0.73 18.18
CA ASN A 92 -0.68 0.01 18.89
C ASN A 92 0.70 -0.23 18.26
N LEU A 93 1.00 -1.48 17.93
CA LEU A 93 2.28 -1.85 17.33
C LEU A 93 2.36 -1.40 15.86
N ALA A 94 1.27 -1.55 15.10
CA ALA A 94 1.17 -1.07 13.72
C ALA A 94 1.42 0.45 13.63
N SER A 95 0.95 1.22 14.61
CA SER A 95 1.17 2.67 14.65
C SER A 95 2.61 3.08 14.98
N GLN A 96 3.32 2.26 15.75
CA GLN A 96 4.68 2.56 16.23
C GLN A 96 5.78 2.01 15.30
N LEU A 97 5.49 0.92 14.58
CA LEU A 97 6.46 0.26 13.71
C LEU A 97 6.53 0.85 12.30
N ALA A 98 5.83 1.94 11.99
CA ALA A 98 5.93 2.57 10.69
C ALA A 98 7.41 2.94 10.38
N PRO A 99 7.97 2.55 9.22
CA PRO A 99 9.30 2.97 8.83
C PRO A 99 9.38 4.51 8.69
N ASN A 100 10.58 5.09 8.76
CA ASN A 100 10.75 6.54 8.67
C ASN A 100 10.12 7.11 7.39
N GLY A 101 9.29 8.14 7.54
CA GLY A 101 8.55 8.77 6.43
C GLY A 101 7.29 8.01 5.99
N TRP A 102 6.98 6.87 6.60
CA TRP A 102 5.77 6.10 6.35
C TRP A 102 4.79 6.25 7.50
N ARG A 103 3.49 6.09 7.22
CA ARG A 103 2.43 6.12 8.24
C ARG A 103 1.31 5.16 7.88
N LEU A 104 0.47 4.83 8.87
CA LEU A 104 -0.80 4.15 8.58
C LEU A 104 -1.70 5.07 7.71
N PRO A 105 -2.43 4.49 6.75
CA PRO A 105 -3.35 5.25 5.91
C PRO A 105 -4.47 5.82 6.77
N THR A 106 -4.96 7.00 6.42
CA THR A 106 -6.18 7.55 7.01
C THR A 106 -7.40 7.01 6.26
N GLU A 107 -8.58 7.14 6.86
CA GLU A 107 -9.86 6.91 6.17
C GLU A 107 -9.94 7.71 4.87
N ALA A 108 -9.47 8.97 4.86
CA ALA A 108 -9.45 9.80 3.66
C ALA A 108 -8.50 9.24 2.57
N ASP A 109 -7.33 8.72 2.95
CA ASP A 109 -6.41 8.10 1.97
C ASP A 109 -7.04 6.86 1.33
N VAL A 110 -7.72 6.04 2.14
CA VAL A 110 -8.40 4.83 1.66
C VAL A 110 -9.59 5.19 0.77
N LEU A 111 -10.44 6.15 1.17
CA LEU A 111 -11.59 6.56 0.36
C LEU A 111 -11.14 7.17 -0.98
N ALA A 112 -10.08 7.98 -0.98
CA ALA A 112 -9.50 8.51 -2.22
C ALA A 112 -9.02 7.37 -3.12
N LEU A 113 -8.31 6.38 -2.58
CA LEU A 113 -7.86 5.20 -3.32
C LEU A 113 -9.05 4.43 -3.91
N LEU A 114 -10.06 4.10 -3.11
CA LEU A 114 -11.23 3.33 -3.55
C LEU A 114 -12.03 4.05 -4.64
N SER A 115 -12.09 5.38 -4.60
CA SER A 115 -12.81 6.18 -5.60
C SER A 115 -12.25 6.09 -7.02
N LEU A 116 -11.01 5.61 -7.17
CA LEU A 116 -10.37 5.40 -8.47
C LEU A 116 -10.83 4.13 -9.18
N TYR A 117 -11.49 3.21 -8.47
CA TYR A 117 -11.80 1.88 -8.96
C TYR A 117 -13.30 1.62 -8.91
N LYS A 118 -13.86 1.18 -10.05
CA LYS A 118 -15.27 0.76 -10.12
C LYS A 118 -15.49 -0.55 -9.36
N ASP A 119 -14.51 -1.45 -9.46
CA ASP A 119 -14.55 -2.79 -8.87
C ASP A 119 -13.30 -3.01 -8.00
N PRO A 120 -13.25 -2.45 -6.77
CA PRO A 120 -12.05 -2.47 -5.94
C PRO A 120 -11.52 -3.87 -5.58
N ILE A 121 -12.40 -4.88 -5.56
CA ILE A 121 -11.99 -6.27 -5.32
C ILE A 121 -11.10 -6.77 -6.46
N ASP A 122 -11.53 -6.60 -7.71
CA ASP A 122 -10.78 -7.12 -8.86
C ASP A 122 -9.53 -6.27 -9.14
N ASP A 123 -9.62 -4.96 -8.91
CA ASP A 123 -8.56 -4.02 -9.26
C ASP A 123 -7.45 -3.90 -8.20
N LEU A 124 -7.75 -4.09 -6.90
CA LEU A 124 -6.79 -3.89 -5.79
C LEU A 124 -6.17 -5.18 -5.24
N LEU A 125 -6.83 -6.34 -5.42
CA LEU A 125 -6.28 -7.63 -4.99
C LEU A 125 -5.05 -8.03 -5.82
N ALA A 126 -4.35 -9.07 -5.35
CA ALA A 126 -3.23 -9.67 -6.07
C ALA A 126 -3.57 -9.98 -7.54
N GLY A 127 -2.80 -9.40 -8.47
CA GLY A 127 -3.03 -9.53 -9.91
C GLY A 127 -3.94 -8.46 -10.52
N GLY A 128 -4.55 -7.60 -9.71
CA GLY A 128 -5.34 -6.45 -10.18
C GLY A 128 -4.49 -5.35 -10.81
N LYS A 129 -5.13 -4.51 -11.64
CA LYS A 129 -4.44 -3.47 -12.44
C LYS A 129 -3.76 -2.38 -11.61
N SER A 130 -4.18 -2.19 -10.35
CA SER A 130 -3.61 -1.16 -9.48
C SER A 130 -2.14 -1.39 -9.13
N GLY A 131 -1.68 -2.64 -9.16
CA GLY A 131 -0.37 -3.03 -8.64
C GLY A 131 -0.27 -3.00 -7.11
N LEU A 132 -1.36 -2.71 -6.39
CA LEU A 132 -1.38 -2.73 -4.92
C LEU A 132 -1.29 -4.15 -4.38
N ASN A 133 -1.72 -5.16 -5.13
CA ASN A 133 -1.54 -6.58 -4.81
C ASN A 133 -1.97 -6.96 -3.37
N ILE A 134 -3.21 -6.63 -3.00
CA ILE A 134 -3.76 -7.00 -1.69
C ILE A 134 -3.94 -8.52 -1.62
N THR A 135 -3.35 -9.13 -0.58
CA THR A 135 -3.51 -10.56 -0.27
C THR A 135 -4.50 -10.73 0.89
N LEU A 136 -4.87 -11.97 1.23
CA LEU A 136 -5.98 -12.29 2.15
C LEU A 136 -5.52 -13.05 3.42
N PRO A 137 -4.78 -12.38 4.32
CA PRO A 137 -4.24 -12.95 5.56
C PRO A 137 -5.28 -13.20 6.66
N GLY A 138 -6.53 -12.79 6.46
CA GLY A 138 -7.52 -12.78 7.53
C GLY A 138 -7.14 -11.85 8.69
N CYS A 139 -7.61 -12.20 9.88
CA CYS A 139 -7.31 -11.51 11.12
C CYS A 139 -7.14 -12.51 12.27
N ARG A 140 -6.65 -12.02 13.41
CA ARG A 140 -6.59 -12.78 14.66
C ARG A 140 -7.23 -11.98 15.78
N ASP A 141 -8.05 -12.64 16.58
CA ASP A 141 -8.69 -12.03 17.75
C ASP A 141 -7.77 -12.07 19.00
N PHE A 142 -8.23 -11.48 20.10
CA PHE A 142 -7.51 -11.48 21.38
C PHE A 142 -7.41 -12.85 22.05
N ALA A 143 -8.32 -13.78 21.75
CA ALA A 143 -8.29 -15.15 22.23
C ALA A 143 -7.33 -16.04 21.42
N GLY A 144 -6.77 -15.53 20.33
CA GLY A 144 -5.88 -16.24 19.43
C GLY A 144 -6.60 -17.02 18.33
N GLY A 145 -7.91 -16.85 18.19
CA GLY A 145 -8.69 -17.35 17.05
C GLY A 145 -8.34 -16.61 15.77
N PHE A 146 -8.39 -17.32 14.64
CA PHE A 146 -8.15 -16.76 13.31
C PHE A 146 -9.44 -16.77 12.50
N GLY A 147 -9.72 -15.66 11.82
CA GLY A 147 -10.90 -15.49 10.98
C GLY A 147 -10.53 -15.09 9.56
N GLY A 148 -11.27 -15.61 8.57
CA GLY A 148 -11.23 -15.09 7.20
C GLY A 148 -9.91 -15.30 6.43
N ILE A 149 -9.09 -16.28 6.82
CA ILE A 149 -7.90 -16.70 6.06
C ILE A 149 -8.32 -17.07 4.63
N GLY A 150 -7.65 -16.49 3.63
CA GLY A 150 -7.95 -16.70 2.21
C GLY A 150 -9.24 -16.03 1.70
N ASN A 151 -10.00 -15.37 2.59
CA ASN A 151 -11.28 -14.74 2.25
C ASN A 151 -11.31 -13.24 2.54
N SER A 152 -10.47 -12.77 3.47
CA SER A 152 -10.51 -11.38 3.91
C SER A 152 -9.12 -10.80 4.15
N CYS A 153 -9.03 -9.48 4.00
CA CYS A 153 -7.88 -8.69 4.40
C CYS A 153 -8.36 -7.47 5.18
N LEU A 154 -7.89 -7.35 6.41
CA LEU A 154 -8.14 -6.17 7.24
C LEU A 154 -6.86 -5.35 7.28
N ILE A 155 -6.95 -4.05 6.98
CA ILE A 155 -5.81 -3.13 6.95
C ILE A 155 -6.07 -2.00 7.95
N TRP A 156 -5.17 -1.83 8.92
CA TRP A 156 -5.29 -0.75 9.89
C TRP A 156 -5.22 0.64 9.27
N THR A 157 -6.07 1.54 9.74
CA THR A 157 -6.00 2.98 9.44
C THR A 157 -5.60 3.78 10.67
N SER A 158 -4.96 4.93 10.50
CA SER A 158 -4.65 5.88 11.59
C SER A 158 -5.87 6.68 12.07
N THR A 159 -7.00 6.59 11.37
CA THR A 159 -8.23 7.28 11.77
C THR A 159 -8.88 6.55 12.94
N VAL A 160 -9.00 7.25 14.06
CA VAL A 160 -9.75 6.76 15.23
C VAL A 160 -11.24 6.94 15.02
N GLY A 161 -12.04 5.97 15.49
CA GLY A 161 -13.50 6.05 15.43
C GLY A 161 -14.09 6.83 16.60
N SER A 162 -15.41 6.76 16.74
CA SER A 162 -16.09 7.35 17.89
C SER A 162 -15.80 6.53 19.16
N PRO A 163 -15.52 7.16 20.31
CA PRO A 163 -15.22 6.42 21.53
C PRO A 163 -16.45 5.61 21.96
N TRP A 164 -16.25 4.31 22.17
CA TRP A 164 -17.28 3.43 22.71
C TRP A 164 -17.33 3.59 24.22
N ARG A 165 -18.53 3.64 24.81
CA ARG A 165 -18.70 3.73 26.26
C ARG A 165 -19.21 2.41 26.81
N ASP A 166 -18.54 1.91 27.85
CA ASP A 166 -18.99 0.72 28.54
C ASP A 166 -20.20 1.00 29.45
N VAL A 167 -20.71 -0.07 30.08
CA VAL A 167 -21.84 -0.01 31.02
C VAL A 167 -21.59 0.91 32.23
N THR A 168 -20.34 1.29 32.50
CA THR A 168 -19.95 2.24 33.56
C THR A 168 -19.79 3.67 33.04
N GLY A 169 -19.97 3.89 31.74
CA GLY A 169 -19.80 5.18 31.07
C GLY A 169 -18.34 5.51 30.71
N LYS A 170 -17.38 4.63 31.01
CA LYS A 170 -15.97 4.80 30.67
C LYS A 170 -15.78 4.70 29.16
N ALA A 171 -15.08 5.68 28.59
CA ALA A 171 -14.76 5.73 27.17
C ALA A 171 -13.57 4.82 26.84
N HIS A 172 -13.70 4.07 25.75
CA HIS A 172 -12.68 3.20 25.19
C HIS A 172 -12.34 3.67 23.77
N PRO A 173 -11.06 3.68 23.38
CA PRO A 173 -10.66 4.11 22.05
C PRO A 173 -11.12 3.09 21.02
N THR A 174 -11.58 3.56 19.87
CA THR A 174 -11.96 2.74 18.73
C THR A 174 -11.04 3.01 17.56
N GLN A 175 -10.86 2.01 16.71
CA GLN A 175 -9.97 2.10 15.55
C GLN A 175 -10.73 1.70 14.30
N LYS A 176 -10.37 2.32 13.17
CA LYS A 176 -10.90 1.94 11.88
C LYS A 176 -9.93 1.04 11.11
N TYR A 177 -10.48 0.09 10.38
CA TYR A 177 -9.74 -0.67 9.38
C TYR A 177 -10.51 -0.70 8.06
N LEU A 178 -9.75 -0.84 6.97
CA LEU A 178 -10.28 -1.19 5.66
C LEU A 178 -10.39 -2.71 5.57
N ALA A 179 -11.57 -3.20 5.20
CA ALA A 179 -11.86 -4.61 5.02
C ALA A 179 -12.09 -4.92 3.54
N PHE A 180 -11.36 -5.91 3.03
CA PHE A 180 -11.72 -6.65 1.82
C PHE A 180 -12.37 -7.95 2.27
N ASP A 181 -13.62 -8.19 1.87
CA ASP A 181 -14.38 -9.39 2.25
C ASP A 181 -14.92 -10.06 0.98
N LEU A 182 -14.29 -11.17 0.59
CA LEU A 182 -14.71 -11.94 -0.59
C LEU A 182 -16.00 -12.75 -0.36
N GLN A 183 -16.33 -13.07 0.89
CA GLN A 183 -17.58 -13.79 1.18
C GLN A 183 -18.78 -12.86 0.97
N LYS A 184 -18.66 -11.60 1.42
CA LYS A 184 -19.67 -10.56 1.17
C LYS A 184 -19.53 -9.88 -0.18
N LYS A 185 -18.42 -10.11 -0.91
CA LYS A 185 -18.04 -9.41 -2.14
C LYS A 185 -18.09 -7.89 -1.97
N SER A 186 -17.54 -7.40 -0.86
CA SER A 186 -17.60 -5.99 -0.49
C SER A 186 -16.27 -5.48 0.05
N VAL A 187 -16.01 -4.20 -0.17
CA VAL A 187 -14.92 -3.44 0.45
C VAL A 187 -15.52 -2.32 1.27
N TYR A 188 -15.16 -2.25 2.55
CA TYR A 188 -15.77 -1.31 3.50
C TYR A 188 -14.77 -0.87 4.57
N ILE A 189 -15.08 0.24 5.23
CA ILE A 189 -14.36 0.69 6.41
C ILE A 189 -15.25 0.39 7.61
N GLU A 190 -14.67 -0.24 8.63
CA GLU A 190 -15.40 -0.61 9.85
C GLU A 190 -14.70 -0.06 11.08
N GLU A 191 -15.49 0.37 12.06
CA GLU A 191 -15.03 0.77 13.40
C GLU A 191 -15.02 -0.46 14.32
N PHE A 192 -13.93 -0.61 15.06
CA PHE A 192 -13.75 -1.75 15.94
C PHE A 192 -13.33 -1.33 17.34
N VAL A 193 -13.85 -2.08 18.30
CA VAL A 193 -13.60 -1.93 19.73
C VAL A 193 -13.02 -3.23 20.24
N GLY A 194 -11.73 -3.22 20.60
CA GLY A 194 -11.07 -4.37 21.20
C GLY A 194 -9.67 -4.62 20.66
N ALA A 195 -9.13 -5.79 21.00
CA ALA A 195 -7.82 -6.23 20.53
C ALA A 195 -7.99 -7.24 19.38
N GLN A 196 -7.43 -6.89 18.24
CA GLN A 196 -7.30 -7.77 17.08
C GLN A 196 -5.96 -7.50 16.38
N TRP A 197 -5.53 -8.45 15.56
CA TRP A 197 -4.36 -8.32 14.72
C TRP A 197 -4.80 -8.34 13.28
N ASN A 198 -4.48 -7.25 12.59
CA ASN A 198 -4.79 -7.04 11.19
C ASN A 198 -3.49 -6.82 10.41
N SER A 199 -3.59 -6.90 9.09
CA SER A 199 -2.49 -6.54 8.23
C SER A 199 -2.24 -5.04 8.21
N VAL A 200 -1.02 -4.71 7.80
CA VAL A 200 -0.54 -3.35 7.78
C VAL A 200 0.03 -3.06 6.39
N ARG A 201 -0.41 -1.95 5.82
CA ARG A 201 0.17 -1.34 4.64
C ARG A 201 0.34 0.13 4.93
N TYR A 202 1.56 0.61 4.83
CA TYR A 202 1.84 2.01 5.05
C TYR A 202 1.70 2.80 3.76
N VAL A 203 1.45 4.09 3.93
CA VAL A 203 1.37 5.08 2.86
C VAL A 203 2.27 6.26 3.20
N ARG A 204 2.79 6.94 2.19
CA ARG A 204 3.44 8.25 2.31
C ARG A 204 3.02 9.18 1.17
N GLN A 205 3.09 10.48 1.42
CA GLN A 205 2.95 11.50 0.38
C GLN A 205 4.31 11.68 -0.30
N THR A 206 4.31 11.72 -1.63
CA THR A 206 5.48 12.04 -2.46
C THR A 206 5.51 13.51 -2.82
#